data_AF-Q8KZA5-F1
#
_entry.id   AF-Q8KZA5-F1
#
_cell.length_a   1.000
_cell.length_b   1.000
_cell.length_c   1.000
_cell.angle_alpha   90.00
_cell.angle_beta   90.00
_cell.angle_gamma   90.00
#
_symmetry.space_group_name_H-M   'P 1'
#
loop_
_entity.id
_entity.type
_entity.pdbx_description
1 polymer ?
#
loop_
_entity_poly.entity_id
_entity_poly.type
_entity_poly.pdbx_seq_one_letter_code
_entity_poly.pdbx_strand_id
1 'polypeptide(L)'
;ASGSTLSPNGFSQWSTGLKAEWSVFEWGKTWYSGQQARQVETQVRAEEANLRHEVAYEVQSRLLTLTDSSKRIAVATKGLVQAEEAYRVAVARYQAQVGTNTDVLDAQAKLTAAEAALTGAKAEYLDALSKLWAAMGELKPSLTDG
;
A
#
# COMPACT_ATOMS: atom_id res chain seq x y z
N ALA A 1 33.53 -76.35 -67.50
CA ALA A 1 34.44 -75.27 -67.05
C ALA A 1 33.57 -74.05 -66.81
N SER A 2 33.25 -73.72 -65.56
CA SER A 2 34.05 -72.84 -64.67
C SER A 2 34.21 -71.44 -65.31
N GLY A 3 33.78 -70.33 -64.75
CA GLY A 3 33.36 -70.07 -63.38
C GLY A 3 32.38 -68.91 -63.29
N SER A 4 31.52 -69.00 -62.28
CA SER A 4 30.58 -68.00 -61.84
C SER A 4 31.32 -66.81 -61.21
N THR A 5 31.19 -65.67 -61.87
CA THR A 5 30.68 -64.39 -61.34
C THR A 5 31.20 -63.84 -60.00
N LEU A 6 31.77 -62.63 -60.12
CA LEU A 6 31.68 -61.47 -59.21
C LEU A 6 32.64 -61.41 -58.01
N SER A 7 33.68 -60.58 -58.19
CA SER A 7 34.24 -59.69 -57.16
C SER A 7 33.50 -58.33 -57.26
N PRO A 8 33.45 -57.42 -56.25
CA PRO A 8 34.34 -57.32 -55.09
C PRO A 8 33.70 -56.83 -53.76
N ASN A 9 34.51 -56.86 -52.69
CA ASN A 9 34.69 -55.85 -51.64
C ASN A 9 33.51 -55.28 -50.85
N GLY A 10 33.56 -55.54 -49.54
CA GLY A 10 33.28 -54.63 -48.41
C GLY A 10 32.27 -53.50 -48.67
N PHE A 11 31.04 -53.70 -48.22
CA PHE A 11 30.06 -52.64 -48.14
C PHE A 11 30.46 -51.63 -47.06
N SER A 12 31.20 -50.59 -47.44
CA SER A 12 31.23 -49.33 -46.71
C SER A 12 29.88 -48.64 -46.94
N GLN A 13 28.99 -48.75 -45.97
CA GLN A 13 27.72 -48.01 -46.00
C GLN A 13 27.93 -46.64 -45.35
N TRP A 14 28.23 -45.64 -46.18
CA TRP A 14 28.06 -44.24 -45.81
C TRP A 14 26.56 -43.93 -45.89
N SER A 15 25.93 -43.52 -44.78
CA SER A 15 24.61 -42.88 -44.80
C SER A 15 24.78 -41.37 -44.69
N THR A 16 24.35 -40.65 -45.73
CA THR A 16 24.06 -39.21 -45.63
C THR A 16 22.55 -39.04 -45.63
N GLY A 17 22.02 -38.46 -44.57
CA GLY A 17 20.61 -38.15 -44.44
C GLY A 17 20.46 -36.68 -44.11
N LEU A 18 19.79 -35.93 -44.98
CA LEU A 18 19.32 -34.58 -44.65
C LEU A 18 17.96 -34.73 -43.97
N LYS A 19 17.93 -34.51 -42.65
CA LYS A 19 16.68 -34.47 -41.89
C LYS A 19 16.15 -33.04 -41.91
N ALA A 20 15.19 -32.78 -42.79
CA ALA A 20 14.43 -31.52 -42.78
C ALA A 20 13.19 -31.72 -41.91
N GLU A 21 13.17 -31.08 -40.75
CA GLU A 21 12.00 -31.04 -39.86
C GLU A 21 11.23 -29.76 -40.18
N TRP A 22 10.17 -29.89 -40.99
CA TRP A 22 9.37 -28.74 -41.41
C TRP A 22 8.07 -28.74 -40.59
N SER A 23 7.91 -27.72 -39.74
CA SER A 23 6.75 -27.49 -38.85
C SER A 23 5.49 -27.06 -39.60
N VAL A 24 5.23 -27.69 -40.76
CA VAL A 24 4.13 -27.38 -41.69
C VAL A 24 2.75 -27.54 -41.02
N PHE A 25 2.69 -28.07 -39.79
CA PHE A 25 1.48 -28.21 -38.98
C PHE A 25 1.55 -27.58 -37.57
N GLU A 26 2.14 -26.39 -37.42
CA GLU A 26 1.99 -25.55 -36.20
C GLU A 26 0.93 -24.43 -36.35
N TRP A 27 0.11 -24.43 -37.41
CA TRP A 27 -0.85 -23.35 -37.73
C TRP A 27 -1.75 -22.93 -36.56
N GLY A 28 -2.15 -23.87 -35.70
CA GLY A 28 -2.88 -23.55 -34.47
C GLY A 28 -1.97 -22.94 -33.40
N LYS A 29 -0.82 -23.55 -33.11
CA LYS A 29 0.04 -23.19 -31.98
C LYS A 29 0.67 -21.81 -32.14
N THR A 30 1.11 -21.43 -33.35
CA THR A 30 1.64 -20.08 -33.63
C THR A 30 0.53 -19.01 -33.59
N TRP A 31 -0.68 -19.34 -34.03
CA TRP A 31 -1.83 -18.44 -33.94
C TRP A 31 -2.30 -18.25 -32.48
N TYR A 32 -2.40 -19.35 -31.72
CA TYR A 32 -2.75 -19.33 -30.30
C TYR A 32 -1.68 -18.66 -29.45
N SER A 33 -0.38 -18.82 -29.75
CA SER A 33 0.68 -18.11 -29.03
C SER A 33 0.64 -16.60 -29.27
N GLY A 34 0.32 -16.17 -30.50
CA GLY A 34 0.10 -14.75 -30.81
C GLY A 34 -1.15 -14.17 -30.13
N GLN A 35 -2.25 -14.92 -30.08
CA GLN A 35 -3.46 -14.56 -29.32
C GLN A 35 -3.17 -14.47 -27.81
N GLN A 36 -2.44 -15.44 -27.26
CA GLN A 36 -2.06 -15.46 -25.85
C GLN A 36 -1.16 -14.27 -25.50
N ALA A 37 -0.19 -13.92 -26.36
CA ALA A 37 0.65 -12.75 -26.15
C ALA A 37 -0.16 -11.44 -26.14
N ARG A 38 -1.17 -11.31 -27.02
CA ARG A 38 -2.09 -10.15 -27.01
C ARG A 38 -2.97 -10.10 -25.75
N GLN A 39 -3.41 -11.25 -25.26
CA GLN A 39 -4.16 -11.34 -24.01
C GLN A 39 -3.29 -10.94 -22.80
N VAL A 40 -2.04 -11.39 -22.75
CA VAL A 40 -1.07 -10.98 -21.72
C VAL A 40 -0.81 -9.48 -21.79
N GLU A 41 -0.62 -8.90 -22.98
CA GLU A 41 -0.46 -7.44 -23.11
C GLU A 41 -1.69 -6.68 -22.60
N THR A 42 -2.90 -7.14 -22.94
CA THR A 42 -4.14 -6.52 -22.47
C THR A 42 -4.29 -6.65 -20.94
N GLN A 43 -3.91 -7.80 -20.39
CA GLN A 43 -3.90 -8.03 -18.95
C GLN A 43 -2.93 -7.08 -18.24
N VAL A 44 -1.69 -6.96 -18.72
CA VAL A 44 -0.69 -6.06 -18.13
C VAL A 44 -1.15 -4.60 -18.17
N ARG A 45 -1.78 -4.17 -19.28
CA ARG A 45 -2.36 -2.81 -19.37
C ARG A 45 -3.50 -2.60 -18.38
N ALA A 46 -4.35 -3.60 -18.17
CA ALA A 46 -5.43 -3.54 -17.19
C ALA A 46 -4.89 -3.52 -15.75
N GLU A 47 -3.86 -4.32 -15.46
CA GLU A 47 -3.17 -4.33 -14.16
C GLU A 47 -2.49 -2.98 -13.88
N GLU A 48 -1.84 -2.38 -14.88
CA GLU A 48 -1.25 -1.04 -14.76
C GLU A 48 -2.32 0.03 -14.44
N ALA A 49 -3.45 0.01 -15.16
CA ALA A 49 -4.55 0.94 -14.90
C ALA A 49 -5.13 0.74 -13.50
N ASN A 50 -5.30 -0.51 -13.07
CA ASN A 50 -5.79 -0.83 -11.72
C ASN A 50 -4.84 -0.33 -10.64
N LEU A 51 -3.52 -0.54 -10.81
CA LEU A 51 -2.51 -0.05 -9.89
C LEU A 51 -2.52 1.48 -9.77
N ARG A 52 -2.68 2.18 -10.90
CA ARG A 52 -2.82 3.65 -10.90
C ARG A 52 -4.05 4.12 -10.12
N HIS A 53 -5.18 3.43 -10.28
CA HIS A 53 -6.39 3.72 -9.52
C HIS A 53 -6.23 3.45 -8.02
N GLU A 54 -5.57 2.34 -7.67
CA GLU A 54 -5.31 1.95 -6.29
C GLU A 54 -4.42 2.98 -5.58
N VAL A 55 -3.33 3.41 -6.22
CA VAL A 55 -2.45 4.46 -5.68
C VAL A 55 -3.20 5.79 -5.52
N ALA A 56 -3.98 6.20 -6.53
CA ALA A 56 -4.75 7.44 -6.45
C ALA A 56 -5.80 7.40 -5.32
N TYR A 57 -6.46 6.26 -5.15
CA TYR A 57 -7.41 6.02 -4.06
C TYR A 57 -6.72 6.05 -2.70
N GLU A 58 -5.56 5.38 -2.57
CA GLU A 58 -4.82 5.35 -1.32
C GLU A 58 -4.42 6.77 -0.89
N VAL A 59 -3.84 7.56 -1.79
CA VAL A 59 -3.44 8.94 -1.50
C VAL A 59 -4.65 9.79 -1.07
N GLN A 60 -5.78 9.71 -1.79
CA GLN A 60 -7.00 10.41 -1.39
C GLN A 60 -7.49 9.99 0.00
N SER A 61 -7.50 8.69 0.28
CA SER A 61 -7.93 8.14 1.57
C SER A 61 -7.03 8.64 2.71
N ARG A 62 -5.70 8.66 2.51
CA ARG A 62 -4.75 9.22 3.49
C ARG A 62 -4.96 10.72 3.71
N LEU A 63 -5.21 11.49 2.65
CA LEU A 63 -5.46 12.93 2.75
C LEU A 63 -6.75 13.23 3.53
N LEU A 64 -7.81 12.46 3.29
CA LEU A 64 -9.06 12.57 4.06
C LEU A 64 -8.84 12.25 5.54
N THR A 65 -8.05 11.21 5.82
CA THR A 65 -7.70 10.80 7.19
C THR A 65 -6.91 11.89 7.91
N LEU A 66 -5.95 12.52 7.24
CA LEU A 66 -5.18 13.66 7.76
C LEU A 66 -6.07 14.87 8.05
N THR A 67 -7.04 15.13 7.16
CA THR A 67 -7.98 16.23 7.34
C THR A 67 -8.90 15.98 8.54
N ASP A 68 -9.36 14.74 8.73
CA ASP A 68 -10.19 14.36 9.87
C ASP A 68 -9.43 14.46 11.19
N SER A 69 -8.19 13.96 11.26
CA SER A 69 -7.35 14.06 12.46
C SER A 69 -7.03 15.51 12.83
N SER A 70 -6.84 16.39 11.84
CA SER A 70 -6.72 17.84 12.07
C SER A 70 -7.97 18.43 12.72
N LYS A 71 -9.17 18.04 12.26
CA LYS A 71 -10.43 18.47 12.89
C LYS A 71 -10.59 17.91 14.30
N ARG A 72 -10.16 16.67 14.56
CA ARG A 72 -10.14 16.08 15.90
C ARG A 72 -9.29 16.88 16.87
N ILE A 73 -8.13 17.39 16.45
CA ILE A 73 -7.32 18.32 17.27
C ILE A 73 -8.16 19.54 17.64
N ALA A 74 -8.84 20.17 16.68
CA ALA A 74 -9.65 21.36 16.96
C ALA A 74 -10.78 21.08 17.97
N VAL A 75 -11.41 19.91 17.91
CA VAL A 75 -12.44 19.47 18.87
C VAL A 75 -11.81 19.22 20.24
N ALA A 76 -10.69 18.49 20.31
CA ALA A 76 -9.99 18.19 21.56
C ALA A 76 -9.48 19.46 22.25
N THR A 77 -8.97 20.43 21.50
CA THR A 77 -8.58 21.74 22.03
C THR A 77 -9.76 22.47 22.66
N LYS A 78 -10.94 22.48 22.02
CA LYS A 78 -12.14 23.08 22.62
C LYS A 78 -12.58 22.33 23.88
N GLY A 79 -12.49 20.99 23.87
CA GLY A 79 -12.76 20.16 25.04
C GLY A 79 -11.83 20.46 26.21
N LEU A 80 -10.53 20.69 25.94
CA LEU A 80 -9.56 21.11 26.95
C LEU A 80 -9.94 22.44 27.59
N VAL A 81 -10.23 23.47 26.78
CA VAL A 81 -10.64 24.80 27.30
C VAL A 81 -11.89 24.69 28.17
N GLN A 82 -12.86 23.85 27.78
CA GLN A 82 -14.06 23.62 28.60
C GLN A 82 -13.73 22.93 29.93
N ALA A 83 -12.84 21.94 29.92
CA ALA A 83 -12.43 21.24 31.12
C ALA A 83 -11.61 22.12 32.08
N GLU A 84 -10.75 22.98 31.54
CA GLU A 84 -10.01 24.00 32.31
C GLU A 84 -10.97 24.95 33.04
N GLU A 85 -11.98 25.45 32.34
CA GLU A 85 -12.99 26.34 32.94
C GLU A 85 -13.85 25.60 33.97
N ALA A 86 -14.24 24.35 33.70
CA ALA A 86 -14.97 23.53 34.66
C ALA A 86 -14.16 23.30 35.95
N TYR A 87 -12.86 23.03 35.83
CA TYR A 87 -11.95 22.91 36.97
C TYR A 87 -11.84 24.23 37.74
N ARG A 88 -11.68 25.36 37.04
CA ARG A 88 -11.63 26.70 37.65
C ARG A 88 -12.90 27.00 38.45
N VAL A 89 -14.07 26.70 37.90
CA VAL A 89 -15.37 26.88 38.57
C VAL A 89 -15.50 25.96 39.78
N ALA A 90 -15.10 24.69 39.67
CA ALA A 90 -15.15 23.75 40.79
C ALA A 90 -14.28 24.23 41.97
N VAL A 91 -13.05 24.68 41.68
CA VAL A 91 -12.14 25.26 42.68
C VAL A 91 -12.74 26.50 43.33
N ALA A 92 -13.32 27.42 42.55
CA ALA A 92 -13.95 28.62 43.09
C ALA A 92 -15.15 28.31 44.01
N ARG A 93 -15.99 27.34 43.63
CA ARG A 93 -17.12 26.87 44.46
C ARG A 93 -16.66 26.23 45.75
N TYR A 94 -15.59 25.42 45.70
CA TYR A 94 -14.99 24.82 46.88
C TYR A 94 -14.43 25.89 47.84
N GLN A 95 -13.71 26.90 47.32
CA GLN A 95 -13.19 28.02 48.11
C GLN A 95 -14.29 28.86 48.75
N ALA A 96 -15.42 29.04 48.04
CA ALA A 96 -16.60 29.70 48.56
C ALA A 96 -17.46 28.80 49.49
N GLN A 97 -17.02 27.57 49.79
CA GLN A 97 -17.72 26.59 50.62
C GLN A 97 -19.12 26.20 50.10
N VAL A 98 -19.36 26.37 48.80
CA VAL A 98 -20.60 26.02 48.08
C VAL A 98 -20.41 24.83 47.11
N GLY A 99 -19.29 24.12 47.26
CA GLY A 99 -18.91 22.92 46.53
C GLY A 99 -18.00 22.03 47.37
N THR A 100 -17.74 20.81 46.91
CA THR A 100 -16.99 19.80 47.66
C THR A 100 -15.59 19.57 47.09
N ASN A 101 -14.70 18.99 47.90
CA ASN A 101 -13.37 18.58 47.42
C ASN A 101 -13.50 17.51 46.31
N THR A 102 -14.49 16.62 46.42
CA THR A 102 -14.77 15.60 45.40
C THR A 102 -15.13 16.23 44.05
N ASP A 103 -15.87 17.34 44.03
CA ASP A 103 -16.18 18.06 42.78
C ASP A 103 -14.90 18.59 42.10
N VAL A 104 -13.95 19.08 42.89
CA VAL A 104 -12.65 19.54 42.40
C VAL A 104 -11.83 18.39 41.83
N LEU A 105 -11.79 17.25 42.53
CA LEU A 105 -11.06 16.05 42.07
C LEU A 105 -11.66 15.48 40.78
N ASP A 106 -13.00 15.43 40.66
CA ASP A 106 -13.67 15.00 39.44
C ASP A 106 -13.39 15.95 38.27
N ALA A 107 -13.46 17.26 38.50
CA ALA A 107 -13.13 18.24 37.47
C ALA A 107 -11.65 18.18 37.07
N GLN A 108 -10.74 17.93 38.01
CA GLN A 108 -9.32 17.74 37.72
C GLN A 108 -9.09 16.47 36.88
N ALA A 109 -9.74 15.35 37.22
CA ALA A 109 -9.64 14.13 36.44
C ALA A 109 -10.14 14.33 35.00
N LYS A 110 -11.23 15.09 34.82
CA LYS A 110 -11.75 15.47 33.49
C LYS A 110 -10.80 16.38 32.72
N LEU A 111 -10.14 17.33 33.39
CA LEU A 111 -9.10 18.16 32.78
C LEU A 111 -7.94 17.30 32.28
N THR A 112 -7.40 16.43 33.13
CA THR A 112 -6.32 15.50 32.74
C THR A 112 -6.73 14.61 31.57
N ALA A 113 -7.98 14.11 31.56
CA ALA A 113 -8.48 13.32 30.44
C ALA A 113 -8.57 14.13 29.14
N ALA A 114 -8.94 15.40 29.20
CA ALA A 114 -8.99 16.29 28.05
C ALA A 114 -7.59 16.63 27.51
N GLU A 115 -6.60 16.83 28.39
CA GLU A 115 -5.19 17.00 28.01
C GLU A 115 -4.64 15.76 27.29
N ALA A 116 -4.95 14.57 27.82
CA ALA A 116 -4.60 13.31 27.20
C ALA A 116 -5.28 13.13 25.83
N ALA A 117 -6.56 13.51 25.70
CA ALA A 117 -7.28 13.46 24.44
C ALA A 117 -6.68 14.40 23.38
N LEU A 118 -6.29 15.63 23.75
CA LEU A 118 -5.59 16.54 22.84
C LEU A 118 -4.24 15.99 22.41
N THR A 119 -3.49 15.40 23.34
CA THR A 119 -2.19 14.78 23.04
C THR A 119 -2.37 13.60 22.08
N GLY A 120 -3.36 12.74 22.31
CA GLY A 120 -3.72 11.64 21.42
C GLY A 120 -4.10 12.14 20.02
N ALA A 121 -4.95 13.16 19.92
CA ALA A 121 -5.35 13.73 18.63
C ALA A 121 -4.16 14.31 17.84
N LYS A 122 -3.19 14.93 18.53
CA LYS A 122 -1.94 15.41 17.89
C LYS A 122 -1.09 14.24 17.39
N ALA A 123 -0.96 13.16 18.16
CA ALA A 123 -0.24 11.97 17.75
C ALA A 123 -0.88 11.31 16.52
N GLU A 124 -2.20 11.16 16.50
CA GLU A 124 -2.96 10.62 15.37
C GLU A 124 -2.76 11.46 14.09
N TYR A 125 -2.69 12.78 14.21
CA TYR A 125 -2.39 13.66 13.08
C TYR A 125 -0.99 13.43 12.50
N LEU A 126 0.02 13.30 13.36
CA LEU A 126 1.39 13.03 12.92
C LEU A 126 1.52 11.64 12.26
N ASP A 127 0.81 10.64 12.77
CA ASP A 127 0.72 9.31 12.15
C ASP A 127 0.02 9.38 10.77
N ALA A 128 -1.12 10.08 10.68
CA ALA A 128 -1.82 10.28 9.42
C ALA A 128 -0.97 11.01 8.38
N LEU A 129 -0.20 12.01 8.80
CA LEU A 129 0.74 12.75 7.94
C LEU A 129 1.85 11.82 7.43
N SER A 130 2.42 11.01 8.31
CA SER A 130 3.47 10.05 7.97
C SER A 130 2.96 9.01 6.96
N LYS A 131 1.72 8.54 7.12
CA LYS A 131 1.07 7.60 6.18
C LYS A 131 0.78 8.24 4.83
N LEU A 132 0.39 9.52 4.79
CA LEU A 132 0.22 10.24 3.53
C LEU A 132 1.54 10.36 2.77
N TRP A 133 2.63 10.73 3.46
CA TRP A 133 3.96 10.79 2.84
C TRP A 133 4.42 9.43 2.30
N ALA A 134 4.20 8.35 3.06
CA ALA A 134 4.49 7.00 2.60
C ALA A 134 3.68 6.63 1.34
N ALA A 135 2.39 6.96 1.29
CA ALA A 135 1.54 6.71 0.12
C ALA A 135 1.95 7.55 -1.11
N MET A 136 2.54 8.73 -0.91
CA MET A 136 3.10 9.55 -1.99
C MET A 136 4.49 9.10 -2.44
N GLY A 137 5.08 8.08 -1.79
CA GLY A 137 6.42 7.60 -2.09
C GLY A 137 7.56 8.43 -1.49
N GLU A 138 7.24 9.48 -0.72
CA GLU A 138 8.22 10.28 0.00
C GLU A 138 8.42 9.70 1.41
N LEU A 139 9.13 8.58 1.49
CA LEU A 139 9.52 8.04 2.78
C LEU A 139 10.67 8.90 3.36
N LYS A 140 10.31 10.05 3.95
CA LYS A 140 11.14 10.98 4.77
C LYS A 140 11.88 12.09 4.00
N PRO A 141 11.24 13.26 3.75
CA PRO A 141 11.89 14.39 3.07
C PRO A 141 13.04 15.06 3.84
N SER A 142 13.28 14.72 5.12
CA SER A 142 14.30 15.37 5.97
C SER A 142 15.63 14.61 6.12
N LEU A 143 15.87 13.53 5.35
CA LEU A 143 17.16 12.81 5.36
C LEU A 143 17.93 12.84 4.03
N THR A 144 17.46 13.58 3.03
CA THR A 144 18.10 13.60 1.69
C THR A 144 19.05 14.77 1.45
N ASP A 145 19.19 15.70 2.40
CA ASP A 145 20.16 16.79 2.31
C ASP A 145 21.34 16.52 3.26
N GLY A 146 22.34 15.81 2.72
CA GLY A 146 23.68 15.61 3.29
C GLY A 146 24.71 15.53 2.17
#